data_AF-A0A5S9MH01-F1
#
_entry.id   AF-A0A5S9MH01-F1
#
_cell.length_a   1.000
_cell.length_b   1.000
_cell.length_c   1.000
_cell.angle_alpha   90.00
_cell.angle_beta   90.00
_cell.angle_gamma   90.00
#
_symmetry.space_group_name_H-M   'P 1'
#
loop_
_entity.id
_entity.type
_entity.pdbx_description
1 polymer ?
#
loop_
_entity_poly.entity_id
_entity_poly.type
_entity_poly.pdbx_seq_one_letter_code
_entity_poly.pdbx_strand_id
1 'polypeptide(L)'
;MISFMIHVVVSLFAVSNPIGNVPLFITLTEGYTEKERSQTAKKAIVVSFIILIAFLLAGRLIFKLFGIDIHALRIAGGIFLFLVSLTIY
;
A
#
# COMPACT_ATOMS: atom_id res chain seq x y z
N MET A 1 7.03 13.88 19.06
CA MET A 1 6.23 14.23 17.86
C MET A 1 6.99 14.04 16.55
N ILE A 2 8.15 14.68 16.36
CA ILE A 2 8.92 14.57 15.09
C ILE A 2 9.31 13.12 14.75
N SER A 3 9.84 12.36 15.73
CA SER A 3 10.18 10.95 15.54
C SER A 3 8.99 10.11 15.07
N PHE A 4 7.78 10.36 15.62
CA PHE A 4 6.56 9.68 15.19
C PHE A 4 6.18 10.02 13.75
N MET A 5 6.25 11.29 13.35
CA MET A 5 5.95 11.71 11.98
C MET A 5 6.91 11.07 10.98
N ILE A 6 8.21 11.04 11.29
CA ILE A 6 9.22 10.37 10.46
C ILE A 6 8.87 8.89 10.31
N HIS A 7 8.51 8.22 11.41
CA HIS A 7 8.16 6.80 11.38
C HIS A 7 6.95 6.52 10.49
N VAL A 8 5.91 7.34 10.57
CA VAL A 8 4.71 7.23 9.72
C VAL A 8 5.04 7.46 8.25
N VAL A 9 5.81 8.51 7.93
CA VAL A 9 6.20 8.82 6.55
C VAL A 9 7.05 7.70 5.96
N VAL A 10 8.06 7.22 6.68
CA VAL A 10 8.91 6.11 6.23
C VAL A 10 8.10 4.83 6.05
N SER A 11 7.19 4.53 6.98
CA SER A 11 6.32 3.34 6.90
C SER A 11 5.39 3.41 5.68
N LEU A 12 4.75 4.56 5.46
CA LEU A 12 3.87 4.76 4.29
C LEU A 12 4.66 4.71 2.99
N PHE A 13 5.85 5.32 2.93
CA PHE A 13 6.71 5.28 1.75
C PHE A 13 7.15 3.85 1.43
N ALA A 14 7.56 3.08 2.44
CA ALA A 14 7.95 1.68 2.28
C ALA A 14 6.78 0.81 1.79
N VAL A 15 5.60 0.93 2.43
CA VAL A 15 4.42 0.12 2.09
C VAL A 15 3.82 0.49 0.73
N SER A 16 3.79 1.78 0.38
CA SER A 16 3.25 2.25 -0.90
C SER A 16 4.18 2.00 -2.09
N ASN A 17 5.46 1.67 -1.83
CA ASN A 17 6.49 1.37 -2.83
C ASN A 17 6.39 2.25 -4.10
N PRO A 18 6.44 3.59 -3.96
CA PRO A 18 6.18 4.48 -5.10
C PRO A 18 7.24 4.30 -6.19
N ILE A 19 8.49 4.00 -5.82
CA ILE A 19 9.59 3.79 -6.77
C ILE A 19 9.36 2.53 -7.60
N GLY A 20 9.02 1.40 -6.96
CA GLY A 20 8.74 0.16 -7.68
C GLY A 20 7.46 0.21 -8.52
N ASN A 21 6.47 1.01 -8.10
CA ASN A 21 5.20 1.11 -8.80
C ASN A 21 5.23 2.02 -10.03
N VAL A 22 6.20 2.95 -10.16
CA VAL A 22 6.29 3.85 -11.33
C VAL A 22 6.53 3.08 -12.64
N PRO A 23 7.55 2.20 -12.76
CA PRO A 23 7.76 1.42 -13.98
C PRO A 23 6.55 0.53 -14.30
N LEU A 24 5.98 -0.12 -13.29
CA LEU A 24 4.78 -0.94 -13.45
C LEU A 24 3.60 -0.13 -13.99
N PHE A 25 3.37 1.08 -13.45
CA PHE A 25 2.32 1.97 -13.93
C PHE A 25 2.55 2.43 -15.38
N ILE A 26 3.80 2.71 -15.76
CA ILE A 26 4.15 3.07 -17.14
C ILE A 26 3.84 1.91 -18.08
N THR A 27 4.26 0.68 -17.75
CA THR A 27 3.97 -0.52 -18.54
C THR A 27 2.46 -0.78 -18.64
N LEU A 28 1.72 -0.68 -17.53
CA LEU A 28 0.27 -0.92 -17.51
C LEU A 28 -0.53 0.16 -18.26
N THR A 29 0.05 1.34 -18.47
CA THR A 29 -0.57 2.44 -19.22
C THR A 29 0.14 2.69 -20.55
N GLU A 30 0.81 1.67 -21.09
CA GLU A 30 1.36 1.71 -22.44
C GLU A 30 0.21 1.84 -23.46
N GLY A 31 0.38 2.71 -24.47
CA GLY A 31 -0.64 3.00 -25.46
C GLY A 31 -1.76 3.95 -25.01
N TYR A 32 -1.81 4.36 -23.73
CA TYR A 32 -2.79 5.34 -23.26
C TYR A 32 -2.41 6.75 -23.70
N THR A 33 -3.41 7.57 -24.02
CA THR A 33 -3.21 9.02 -24.14
C THR A 33 -2.87 9.63 -22.78
N GLU A 34 -2.24 10.82 -22.77
CA GLU A 34 -1.92 11.52 -21.51
C GLU A 34 -3.16 11.74 -20.62
N LYS A 35 -4.31 11.99 -21.24
CA LYS A 35 -5.58 12.18 -20.54
C LYS A 35 -6.05 10.91 -19.84
N GLU A 36 -6.00 9.77 -20.53
CA GLU A 36 -6.38 8.46 -19.97
C GLU A 36 -5.42 8.03 -18.86
N ARG A 37 -4.11 8.26 -19.06
CA ARG A 37 -3.09 8.00 -18.03
C ARG A 37 -3.33 8.85 -16.78
N SER A 38 -3.63 10.14 -16.93
CA SER A 38 -3.97 11.04 -15.81
C SER A 38 -5.25 10.62 -15.08
N GLN A 39 -6.30 10.23 -15.82
CA GLN A 39 -7.55 9.74 -15.23
C GLN A 39 -7.33 8.45 -14.45
N THR A 40 -6.51 7.53 -14.98
CA THR A 40 -6.16 6.27 -14.31
C THR A 40 -5.37 6.53 -13.03
N ALA A 41 -4.38 7.44 -13.06
CA ALA A 41 -3.63 7.84 -11.87
C ALA A 41 -4.56 8.43 -10.79
N LYS A 42 -5.46 9.34 -11.16
CA LYS A 42 -6.45 9.93 -10.23
C LYS A 42 -7.35 8.86 -9.61
N LYS A 43 -7.84 7.91 -10.42
CA LYS A 43 -8.65 6.79 -9.93
C LYS A 43 -7.86 5.93 -8.93
N ALA A 44 -6.62 5.58 -9.25
CA ALA A 44 -5.75 4.81 -8.35
C ALA A 44 -5.54 5.53 -7.01
N ILE A 45 -5.28 6.84 -7.03
CA ILE A 45 -5.12 7.66 -5.82
C ILE A 45 -6.39 7.63 -4.97
N VAL A 46 -7.56 7.90 -5.58
CA VAL A 46 -8.85 7.93 -4.87
C VAL A 46 -9.19 6.57 -4.26
N VAL A 47 -9.02 5.48 -5.02
CA VAL A 47 -9.27 4.12 -4.53
C VAL A 47 -8.33 3.79 -3.38
N SER A 48 -7.03 4.08 -3.52
CA SER A 48 -6.04 3.83 -2.45
C SER A 48 -6.36 4.63 -1.19
N PHE A 49 -6.76 5.90 -1.33
CA PHE A 49 -7.16 6.73 -0.21
C PHE A 49 -8.39 6.16 0.53
N ILE A 50 -9.41 5.74 -0.21
CA ILE A 50 -10.62 5.12 0.37
C ILE A 50 -10.25 3.83 1.13
N ILE A 51 -9.42 2.97 0.55
CA ILE A 51 -8.95 1.74 1.20
C ILE A 51 -8.21 2.07 2.49
N LEU A 52 -7.28 3.02 2.47
CA LEU A 52 -6.53 3.42 3.66
C LEU A 52 -7.44 3.98 4.76
N ILE A 53 -8.40 4.84 4.43
CA ILE A 53 -9.35 5.38 5.40
C ILE A 53 -10.27 4.27 5.96
N ALA A 54 -10.75 3.36 5.11
CA ALA A 54 -11.56 2.24 5.55
C ALA A 54 -10.79 1.36 6.55
N PHE A 55 -9.53 1.02 6.27
CA PHE A 55 -8.69 0.26 7.19
C PHE A 55 -8.29 1.04 8.44
N LEU A 56 -8.09 2.36 8.34
CA LEU A 56 -7.82 3.21 9.49
C LEU A 56 -8.99 3.17 10.49
N LEU A 57 -10.23 3.24 9.99
CA LEU A 57 -11.44 3.24 10.82
C LEU A 57 -11.83 1.83 11.28
N ALA A 58 -11.76 0.84 10.39
CA ALA A 58 -12.25 -0.52 10.65
C ALA A 58 -11.17 -1.48 11.20
N GLY A 59 -9.88 -1.18 11.03
CA GLY A 59 -8.78 -2.13 11.29
C GLY A 59 -8.78 -2.67 12.72
N ARG A 60 -8.98 -1.79 13.72
CA ARG A 60 -9.05 -2.21 15.13
C ARG A 60 -10.24 -3.13 15.41
N LEU A 61 -11.37 -2.88 14.75
CA LEU A 61 -12.57 -3.72 14.87
C LEU A 61 -12.32 -5.10 14.23
N ILE A 62 -11.76 -5.13 13.02
CA ILE A 62 -11.40 -6.36 12.32
C ILE A 62 -10.47 -7.21 13.19
N PHE A 63 -9.38 -6.64 13.70
CA PHE A 63 -8.43 -7.39 14.55
C PHE A 63 -9.07 -7.92 15.83
N LYS A 64 -9.95 -7.13 16.47
CA LYS A 64 -10.68 -7.59 17.65
C LYS A 64 -11.65 -8.73 17.35
N LEU A 65 -12.36 -8.67 16.21
CA LEU A 65 -13.32 -9.71 15.81
C LEU A 65 -12.64 -11.05 15.50
N PHE A 66 -11.48 -11.01 14.85
CA PHE A 66 -10.72 -12.21 14.52
C PHE A 66 -9.77 -12.67 15.64
N GLY A 67 -9.69 -11.92 16.76
CA GLY A 67 -8.73 -12.21 17.83
C GLY A 67 -7.27 -12.11 17.39
N ILE A 68 -6.98 -11.33 16.33
CA ILE A 68 -5.65 -11.21 15.73
C ILE A 68 -4.87 -10.12 16.44
N ASP A 69 -3.66 -10.45 16.87
CA ASP A 69 -2.70 -9.47 17.37
C ASP A 69 -2.02 -8.70 16.22
N ILE A 70 -1.89 -7.39 16.36
CA ILE A 70 -1.31 -6.53 15.32
C ILE A 70 0.16 -6.85 15.07
N HIS A 71 0.91 -7.32 16.07
CA HIS A 71 2.29 -7.75 15.90
C HIS A 71 2.35 -9.05 15.08
N ALA A 72 1.44 -10.00 15.34
CA ALA A 72 1.35 -11.22 14.54
C ALA A 72 1.07 -10.92 13.05
N LEU A 73 0.16 -9.98 12.77
CA LEU A 73 -0.12 -9.56 11.39
C LEU A 73 1.10 -8.91 10.72
N ARG A 74 1.84 -8.06 11.44
CA ARG A 74 3.06 -7.42 10.90
C ARG A 74 4.12 -8.45 10.54
N ILE A 75 4.30 -9.49 11.37
CA ILE A 75 5.24 -10.59 11.10
C ILE A 75 4.79 -11.38 9.87
N ALA A 76 3.51 -11.81 9.84
CA ALA A 76 2.96 -12.59 8.73
C ALA A 76 3.04 -11.81 7.40
N GLY A 77 2.70 -10.53 7.42
CA GLY A 77 2.82 -9.64 6.26
C GLY A 77 4.27 -9.47 5.79
N GLY A 78 5.23 -9.33 6.72
CA GLY A 78 6.65 -9.27 6.40
C GLY A 78 7.16 -10.55 5.73
N ILE A 79 6.80 -11.72 6.27
CA ILE A 79 7.14 -13.02 5.67
C ILE A 79 6.49 -13.16 4.29
N PHE A 80 5.22 -12.80 4.15
CA PHE A 80 4.52 -12.85 2.87
C PHE A 80 5.19 -11.97 1.81
N LEU A 81 5.52 -10.71 2.14
CA LEU A 81 6.22 -9.81 1.23
C LEU A 81 7.61 -10.33 0.85
N PHE A 82 8.33 -10.93 1.80
CA PHE A 82 9.62 -11.56 1.55
C PHE A 82 9.50 -12.73 0.56
N LEU A 83 8.53 -13.63 0.76
CA LEU A 83 8.27 -14.77 -0.12
C LEU A 83 7.83 -14.34 -1.52
N VAL A 84 6.93 -13.35 -1.61
CA VAL A 84 6.48 -12.80 -2.89
C VAL A 84 7.66 -12.18 -3.65
N SER A 85 8.51 -11.44 -2.95
CA SER A 85 9.71 -10.86 -3.55
C SER A 85 10.65 -11.94 -4.09
N LEU A 86 10.89 -13.02 -3.33
CA LEU A 86 11.70 -14.16 -3.80
C LEU A 86 11.10 -14.90 -4.99
N THR A 87 9.79 -14.83 -5.18
CA THR A 87 9.08 -15.51 -6.28
C THR A 87 9.01 -14.66 -7.55
N ILE A 88 9.02 -13.33 -7.40
CA ILE A 88 8.93 -12.36 -8.51
C ILE A 88 10.28 -12.17 -9.23
N TYR A 89 11.40 -12.60 -8.63
CA TYR A 89 12.72 -12.69 -9.26
C TYR A 89 13.05 -14.14 -9.66
#